data_AF-A0A6B8VQM0-F1
#
_entry.id   AF-A0A6B8VQM0-F1
#
_cell.length_a   1.000
_cell.length_b   1.000
_cell.length_c   1.000
_cell.angle_alpha   90.00
_cell.angle_beta   90.00
_cell.angle_gamma   90.00
#
_symmetry.space_group_name_H-M   'P 1'
#
loop_
_entity.id
_entity.type
_entity.pdbx_description
1 polymer ?
#
loop_
_entity_poly.entity_id
_entity_poly.type
_entity_poly.pdbx_seq_one_letter_code
_entity_poly.pdbx_strand_id
1 'polypeptide(L)'
;MNLALVAVVAVVVTLALSWAYFTAQRLNRLHIRVDASLQNLAAALDRRAALIEALDPGAASQAKAAHGIPLEPALFDDRAAAERQMMEACTSTHPSIVDASARVELAHRFYNEAVSDTRSLRIRPLVRTFRLGGTAKLPVYFELRTSGL
;
A
#
# COMPACT_ATOMS: atom_id res chain seq x y z
N MET A 1 17.14 -51.94 0.34
CA MET A 1 16.07 -51.12 0.96
C MET A 1 16.46 -49.66 1.17
N ASN A 2 17.76 -49.29 1.21
CA ASN A 2 18.17 -47.93 1.58
C ASN A 2 18.19 -46.93 0.41
N LEU A 3 18.54 -47.35 -0.81
CA LEU A 3 18.58 -46.46 -1.98
C LEU A 3 17.20 -45.91 -2.36
N ALA A 4 16.16 -46.75 -2.33
CA ALA A 4 14.79 -46.32 -2.62
C ALA A 4 14.28 -45.31 -1.58
N LEU A 5 14.55 -45.55 -0.28
CA LEU A 5 14.21 -44.61 0.78
C LEU A 5 14.95 -43.27 0.60
N VAL A 6 16.25 -43.31 0.34
CA VAL A 6 17.07 -42.11 0.11
C VAL A 6 16.57 -41.34 -1.12
N ALA A 7 16.22 -42.04 -2.20
CA ALA A 7 15.67 -41.42 -3.40
C ALA A 7 14.32 -40.74 -3.13
N VAL A 8 13.41 -41.40 -2.41
CA VAL A 8 12.11 -40.81 -2.02
C VAL A 8 12.31 -39.58 -1.14
N VAL A 9 13.18 -39.66 -0.13
CA VAL A 9 13.50 -38.53 0.74
C VAL A 9 14.09 -37.38 -0.08
N ALA A 10 15.03 -37.64 -0.99
CA ALA A 10 15.63 -36.62 -1.84
C ALA A 10 14.58 -35.94 -2.74
N VAL A 11 13.64 -36.69 -3.32
CA VAL A 11 12.54 -36.13 -4.11
C VAL A 11 11.63 -35.26 -3.25
N VAL A 12 11.22 -35.74 -2.08
CA VAL A 12 10.37 -34.99 -1.15
C VAL A 12 11.05 -33.69 -0.71
N VAL A 13 12.35 -33.74 -0.36
CA VAL A 13 13.13 -32.56 0.02
C VAL A 13 13.22 -31.57 -1.14
N THR A 14 13.49 -32.04 -2.36
CA THR A 14 13.59 -31.18 -3.54
C THR A 14 12.25 -30.49 -3.86
N LEU A 15 11.14 -31.23 -3.76
CA LEU A 15 9.80 -30.67 -3.92
C LEU A 15 9.49 -29.64 -2.83
N ALA A 16 9.84 -29.93 -1.56
CA ALA A 16 9.63 -29.00 -0.45
C ALA A 16 10.44 -27.71 -0.61
N LEU A 17 11.71 -27.80 -1.01
CA LEU A 17 12.57 -26.65 -1.28
C LEU A 17 12.06 -25.83 -2.47
N SER A 18 11.65 -26.49 -3.55
CA SER A 18 11.08 -25.82 -4.73
C SER A 18 9.81 -25.06 -4.37
N TRP A 19 8.91 -25.71 -3.62
CA TRP A 19 7.67 -25.09 -3.14
C TRP A 19 7.92 -23.89 -2.20
N ALA A 20 8.88 -24.00 -1.29
CA ALA A 20 9.28 -22.91 -0.40
C ALA A 20 9.83 -21.71 -1.19
N TYR A 21 10.67 -21.98 -2.21
CA TYR A 21 11.21 -20.96 -3.10
C TYR A 21 10.09 -20.23 -3.88
N PHE A 22 9.16 -20.96 -4.49
CA PHE A 22 8.02 -20.36 -5.19
C PHE A 22 7.15 -19.50 -4.27
N THR A 23 6.93 -19.94 -3.03
CA THR A 23 6.15 -19.21 -2.03
C THR A 23 6.85 -17.93 -1.59
N ALA A 24 8.16 -17.98 -1.33
CA ALA A 24 8.96 -16.81 -0.97
C ALA A 24 8.98 -15.77 -2.12
N GLN A 25 9.14 -16.22 -3.36
CA GLN A 25 9.15 -15.35 -4.52
C GLN A 25 7.79 -14.67 -4.74
N ARG A 26 6.69 -15.39 -4.48
CA ARG A 26 5.34 -14.83 -4.55
C ARG A 26 5.12 -13.76 -3.46
N LEU A 27 5.59 -14.00 -2.24
CA LEU A 27 5.50 -13.03 -1.15
C LEU A 27 6.30 -11.75 -1.44
N ASN A 28 7.53 -11.90 -1.93
CA ASN A 28 8.38 -10.76 -2.31
C ASN A 28 7.72 -9.88 -3.37
N ARG A 29 7.13 -10.50 -4.42
CA ARG A 29 6.40 -9.75 -5.46
C ARG A 29 5.24 -8.92 -4.91
N LEU A 30 4.56 -9.39 -3.86
CA LEU A 30 3.44 -8.68 -3.28
C LEU A 30 3.89 -7.51 -2.42
N HIS A 31 4.96 -7.66 -1.64
CA HIS A 31 5.54 -6.54 -0.90
C HIS A 31 6.00 -5.44 -1.87
N ILE A 32 6.74 -5.80 -2.93
CA ILE A 32 7.15 -4.84 -3.96
C ILE A 32 5.93 -4.13 -4.57
N ARG A 33 4.83 -4.84 -4.82
CA ARG A 33 3.60 -4.26 -5.36
C ARG A 33 2.93 -3.29 -4.38
N VAL A 34 2.87 -3.63 -3.10
CA VAL A 34 2.33 -2.74 -2.06
C VAL A 34 3.18 -1.49 -1.93
N ASP A 35 4.50 -1.63 -1.83
CA ASP A 35 5.42 -0.50 -1.69
C ASP A 35 5.33 0.43 -2.91
N ALA A 36 5.31 -0.13 -4.12
CA ALA A 36 5.11 0.64 -5.34
C ALA A 36 3.75 1.36 -5.36
N SER A 37 2.67 0.71 -4.90
CA SER A 37 1.35 1.35 -4.83
C SER A 37 1.29 2.47 -3.78
N LEU A 38 2.01 2.33 -2.67
CA LEU A 38 2.13 3.37 -1.64
C LEU A 38 2.88 4.60 -2.19
N GLN A 39 3.99 4.38 -2.90
CA GLN A 39 4.74 5.47 -3.54
C GLN A 39 3.91 6.20 -4.60
N ASN A 40 3.14 5.47 -5.40
CA ASN A 40 2.23 6.06 -6.38
C ASN A 40 1.14 6.91 -5.72
N LEU A 41 0.58 6.44 -4.59
CA LEU A 41 -0.38 7.20 -3.80
C LEU A 41 0.25 8.47 -3.21
N ALA A 42 1.44 8.37 -2.62
CA ALA A 42 2.17 9.52 -2.10
C ALA A 42 2.39 10.59 -3.18
N ALA A 43 2.92 10.19 -4.34
CA ALA A 43 3.15 11.09 -5.46
C ALA A 43 1.86 11.74 -5.99
N ALA A 44 0.74 11.01 -5.99
CA ALA A 44 -0.55 11.55 -6.40
C ALA A 44 -1.07 12.62 -5.40
N LEU A 45 -0.94 12.36 -4.10
CA LEU A 45 -1.31 13.30 -3.04
C LEU A 45 -0.46 14.57 -3.09
N ASP A 46 0.86 14.41 -3.18
CA ASP A 46 1.81 15.54 -3.21
C ASP A 46 1.60 16.40 -4.47
N ARG A 47 1.35 15.77 -5.62
CA ARG A 47 1.00 16.50 -6.85
C ARG A 47 -0.28 17.31 -6.70
N ARG A 48 -1.32 16.75 -6.07
CA ARG A 48 -2.57 17.48 -5.82
C ARG A 48 -2.33 18.65 -4.87
N ALA A 49 -1.62 18.43 -3.78
CA ALA A 49 -1.28 19.48 -2.83
C ALA A 49 -0.50 20.62 -3.49
N ALA A 50 0.53 20.31 -4.30
CA ALA A 50 1.29 21.32 -5.03
C ALA A 50 0.43 22.13 -6.02
N LEU A 51 -0.54 21.49 -6.69
CA LEU A 51 -1.46 22.19 -7.57
C LEU A 51 -2.42 23.11 -6.82
N ILE A 52 -2.95 22.66 -5.67
CA ILE A 52 -3.81 23.49 -4.81
C ILE A 52 -3.01 24.67 -4.25
N GLU A 53 -1.77 24.44 -3.80
CA GLU A 53 -0.88 25.50 -3.32
C GLU A 53 -0.63 26.58 -4.37
N ALA A 54 -0.44 26.19 -5.64
CA ALA A 54 -0.16 27.11 -6.72
C ALA A 54 -1.40 27.82 -7.28
N LEU A 55 -2.57 27.17 -7.25
CA LEU A 55 -3.77 27.61 -7.98
C LEU A 55 -4.91 28.09 -7.07
N ASP A 56 -4.80 27.87 -5.76
CA ASP A 56 -5.78 28.33 -4.76
C ASP A 56 -5.06 28.96 -3.55
N PRO A 57 -4.83 30.29 -3.58
CA PRO A 57 -4.20 31.00 -2.49
C PRO A 57 -4.93 30.86 -1.14
N GLY A 58 -6.25 30.63 -1.15
CA GLY A 58 -7.06 30.45 0.06
C GLY A 58 -6.79 29.12 0.77
N ALA A 59 -6.39 28.10 0.02
CA ALA A 59 -6.06 26.77 0.52
C ALA A 59 -4.55 26.49 0.59
N ALA A 60 -3.70 27.44 0.16
CA ALA A 60 -2.27 27.22 0.01
C ALA A 60 -1.55 26.84 1.31
N SER A 61 -1.95 27.43 2.45
CA SER A 61 -1.34 27.11 3.74
C SER A 61 -1.64 25.67 4.19
N GLN A 62 -2.87 25.20 3.95
CA GLN A 62 -3.33 23.85 4.25
C GLN A 62 -2.71 22.84 3.29
N ALA A 63 -2.58 23.20 2.01
CA ALA A 63 -1.90 22.38 1.01
C ALA A 63 -0.42 22.15 1.35
N LYS A 64 0.28 23.21 1.78
CA LYS A 64 1.67 23.10 2.26
C LYS A 64 1.79 22.24 3.51
N ALA A 65 0.84 22.37 4.45
CA ALA A 65 0.80 21.53 5.65
C ALA A 65 0.59 20.05 5.29
N ALA A 66 -0.33 19.76 4.36
CA ALA A 66 -0.57 18.39 3.87
C ALA A 66 0.67 17.82 3.19
N HIS A 67 1.28 18.56 2.25
CA HIS A 67 2.50 18.16 1.53
C HIS A 67 3.70 17.92 2.48
N GLY A 68 3.77 18.61 3.61
CA GLY A 68 4.83 18.42 4.60
C GLY A 68 4.77 17.10 5.39
N ILE A 69 3.64 16.37 5.33
CA ILE A 69 3.47 15.11 6.06
C ILE A 69 3.82 13.94 5.13
N PRO A 70 4.81 13.10 5.47
CA PRO A 70 5.14 11.94 4.65
C PRO A 70 4.06 10.86 4.75
N LEU A 71 3.85 10.11 3.66
CA LEU A 71 2.88 9.02 3.63
C LEU A 71 3.47 7.74 4.25
N GLU A 72 3.57 7.73 5.57
CA GLU A 72 4.05 6.60 6.37
C GLU A 72 2.94 6.00 7.23
N PRO A 73 2.90 4.67 7.45
CA PRO A 73 1.83 4.04 8.23
C PRO A 73 1.63 4.59 9.65
N ALA A 74 2.67 5.18 10.26
CA ALA A 74 2.57 5.82 11.57
C ALA A 74 1.89 7.20 11.53
N LEU A 75 1.82 7.83 10.36
CA LEU A 75 1.34 9.18 10.12
C LEU A 75 0.14 9.22 9.17
N PHE A 76 -0.46 8.07 8.86
CA PHE A 76 -1.61 7.99 7.96
C PHE A 76 -2.78 8.84 8.45
N ASP A 77 -3.05 8.84 9.75
CA ASP A 77 -4.15 9.62 10.33
C ASP A 77 -3.88 11.12 10.20
N ASP A 78 -2.65 11.56 10.50
CA ASP A 78 -2.22 12.96 10.36
C ASP A 78 -2.26 13.41 8.90
N ARG A 79 -1.75 12.58 7.98
CA ARG A 79 -1.78 12.86 6.53
C ARG A 79 -3.21 12.97 6.03
N ALA A 80 -4.09 12.04 6.43
CA ALA A 80 -5.49 12.05 6.05
C ALA A 80 -6.24 13.26 6.62
N ALA A 81 -5.95 13.68 7.86
CA ALA A 81 -6.52 14.87 8.45
C ALA A 81 -6.12 16.15 7.70
N ALA A 82 -4.84 16.29 7.36
CA ALA A 82 -4.35 17.43 6.59
C ALA A 82 -4.94 17.46 5.16
N GLU A 83 -5.07 16.30 4.51
CA GLU A 83 -5.74 16.18 3.20
C GLU A 83 -7.20 16.63 3.25
N ARG A 84 -7.93 16.30 4.32
CA ARG A 84 -9.32 16.77 4.50
C ARG A 84 -9.37 18.28 4.66
N GLN A 85 -8.57 18.85 5.56
CA GLN A 85 -8.53 20.30 5.77
C GLN A 85 -8.17 21.07 4.49
N MET A 86 -7.22 20.55 3.71
CA MET A 86 -6.86 21.11 2.41
C MET A 86 -8.04 21.07 1.43
N MET A 87 -8.73 19.93 1.32
CA MET A 87 -9.87 19.79 0.40
C MET A 87 -11.09 20.61 0.83
N GLU A 88 -11.31 20.80 2.14
CA GLU A 88 -12.36 21.67 2.68
C GLU A 88 -12.09 23.16 2.42
N ALA A 89 -10.81 23.57 2.48
CA ALA A 89 -10.40 24.93 2.18
C ALA A 89 -10.35 25.23 0.67
N CYS A 90 -10.21 24.20 -0.17
CA CYS A 90 -10.09 24.34 -1.62
C CYS A 90 -11.42 24.79 -2.24
N THR A 91 -11.41 25.96 -2.84
CA THR A 91 -12.55 26.53 -3.59
C THR A 91 -12.32 26.47 -5.10
N SER A 92 -11.06 26.31 -5.53
CA SER A 92 -10.71 26.25 -6.94
C SER A 92 -11.27 25.02 -7.64
N THR A 93 -11.93 25.23 -8.78
CA THR A 93 -12.43 24.15 -9.67
C THR A 93 -11.53 23.96 -10.90
N HIS A 94 -10.25 24.32 -10.78
CA HIS A 94 -9.33 24.25 -11.92
C HIS A 94 -9.21 22.81 -12.46
N PRO A 95 -9.27 22.57 -13.80
CA PRO A 95 -9.27 21.23 -14.37
C PRO A 95 -8.13 20.31 -13.92
N SER A 96 -6.93 20.88 -13.67
CA SER A 96 -5.78 20.11 -13.17
C SER A 96 -5.97 19.60 -11.73
N ILE A 97 -6.67 20.33 -10.87
CA ILE A 97 -6.99 19.92 -9.49
C ILE A 97 -8.03 18.79 -9.52
N VAL A 98 -9.00 18.88 -10.44
CA VAL A 98 -10.00 17.83 -10.67
C VAL A 98 -9.33 16.54 -11.16
N ASP A 99 -8.46 16.63 -12.17
CA ASP A 99 -7.69 15.47 -12.67
C ASP A 99 -6.79 14.89 -11.58
N ALA A 100 -6.08 15.73 -10.83
CA ALA A 100 -5.25 15.27 -9.72
C ALA A 100 -6.07 14.55 -8.63
N SER A 101 -7.27 15.06 -8.31
CA SER A 101 -8.18 14.41 -7.35
C SER A 101 -8.67 13.05 -7.85
N ALA A 102 -8.99 12.92 -9.13
CA ALA A 102 -9.35 11.63 -9.73
C ALA A 102 -8.19 10.64 -9.68
N ARG A 103 -6.95 11.10 -9.94
CA ARG A 103 -5.74 10.25 -9.82
C ARG A 103 -5.50 9.79 -8.39
N VAL A 104 -5.71 10.65 -7.40
CA VAL A 104 -5.61 10.28 -5.97
C VAL A 104 -6.61 9.19 -5.63
N GLU A 105 -7.86 9.30 -6.08
CA GLU A 105 -8.88 8.28 -5.81
C GLU A 105 -8.51 6.92 -6.43
N LEU A 106 -8.01 6.92 -7.67
CA LEU A 106 -7.52 5.70 -8.31
C LEU A 106 -6.32 5.09 -7.57
N ALA A 107 -5.32 5.91 -7.22
CA ALA A 107 -4.13 5.45 -6.50
C ALA A 107 -4.50 4.88 -5.12
N HIS A 108 -5.45 5.50 -4.42
CA HIS A 108 -5.97 5.05 -3.14
C HIS A 108 -6.62 3.66 -3.25
N ARG A 109 -7.49 3.47 -4.25
CA ARG A 109 -8.11 2.17 -4.51
C ARG A 109 -7.07 1.10 -4.84
N PHE A 110 -6.08 1.41 -5.69
CA PHE A 110 -5.01 0.45 -6.03
C PHE A 110 -4.14 0.07 -4.83
N TYR A 111 -3.83 1.04 -3.95
CA TYR A 111 -3.14 0.76 -2.70
C TYR A 111 -3.96 -0.19 -1.82
N ASN A 112 -5.22 0.14 -1.56
CA ASN A 112 -6.08 -0.68 -0.71
C ASN A 112 -6.33 -2.09 -1.29
N GLU A 113 -6.41 -2.22 -2.62
CA GLU A 113 -6.48 -3.53 -3.28
C GLU A 113 -5.19 -4.33 -3.05
N ALA A 114 -4.02 -3.71 -3.16
CA ALA A 114 -2.74 -4.36 -2.89
C ALA A 114 -2.59 -4.77 -1.40
N VAL A 115 -3.12 -3.96 -0.47
CA VAL A 115 -3.21 -4.30 0.96
C VAL A 115 -4.17 -5.48 1.18
N SER A 116 -5.30 -5.52 0.48
CA SER A 116 -6.26 -6.62 0.55
C SER A 116 -5.65 -7.93 0.02
N ASP A 117 -4.99 -7.87 -1.13
CA ASP A 117 -4.27 -8.99 -1.76
C ASP A 117 -3.23 -9.59 -0.80
N THR A 118 -2.43 -8.73 -0.15
CA THR A 118 -1.41 -9.17 0.82
C THR A 118 -2.03 -9.76 2.09
N ARG A 119 -3.12 -9.18 2.61
CA ARG A 119 -3.83 -9.70 3.79
C ARG A 119 -4.54 -11.04 3.50
N SER A 120 -5.17 -11.20 2.35
CA SER A 120 -5.88 -12.43 1.96
C SER A 120 -4.96 -13.65 1.89
N LEU A 121 -3.69 -13.44 1.56
CA LEU A 121 -2.69 -14.50 1.48
C LEU A 121 -2.23 -15.01 2.84
N ARG A 122 -2.33 -14.18 3.88
CA ARG A 122 -2.03 -14.59 5.26
C ARG A 122 -3.12 -15.50 5.84
N ILE A 123 -4.33 -15.49 5.26
CA ILE A 123 -5.44 -16.39 5.64
C ILE A 123 -5.22 -17.82 5.08
N ARG A 124 -4.37 -18.00 4.05
CA ARG A 124 -4.14 -19.33 3.48
C ARG A 124 -3.39 -20.23 4.47
N PRO A 125 -3.97 -21.39 4.85
CA PRO A 125 -3.40 -22.27 5.89
C PRO A 125 -1.98 -22.73 5.55
N LEU A 126 -1.66 -22.88 4.27
CA LEU A 126 -0.34 -23.26 3.77
C LEU A 126 0.81 -22.30 4.17
N VAL A 127 0.55 -20.99 4.29
CA VAL A 127 1.57 -19.99 4.70
C VAL A 127 1.74 -19.99 6.23
N ARG A 128 0.64 -20.25 6.95
CA ARG A 128 0.60 -20.33 8.41
C ARG A 128 1.29 -21.59 8.94
N THR A 129 1.11 -22.73 8.29
CA THR A 129 1.74 -24.01 8.69
C THR A 129 3.27 -23.97 8.57
N PHE A 130 3.81 -23.25 7.59
CA PHE A 130 5.26 -23.23 7.35
C PHE A 130 6.01 -22.03 7.95
N ARG A 131 5.34 -21.10 8.67
CA ARG A 131 5.96 -19.86 9.24
C ARG A 131 6.79 -19.06 8.21
N LEU A 132 6.52 -19.23 6.92
CA LEU A 132 7.24 -18.59 5.80
C LEU A 132 6.89 -17.11 5.62
N GLY A 133 5.83 -16.64 6.28
CA GLY A 133 5.40 -15.23 6.22
C GLY A 133 6.27 -14.26 7.03
N GLY A 134 7.19 -14.77 7.86
CA GLY A 134 8.01 -13.96 8.76
C GLY A 134 7.19 -13.09 9.74
N THR A 135 7.88 -12.36 10.59
CA THR A 135 7.34 -11.33 11.50
C THR A 135 7.00 -10.01 10.78
N ALA A 136 6.91 -10.01 9.44
CA ALA A 136 6.61 -8.81 8.68
C ALA A 136 5.29 -8.17 9.13
N LYS A 137 5.36 -6.89 9.53
CA LYS A 137 4.22 -6.08 9.95
C LYS A 137 3.19 -6.06 8.82
N LEU A 138 1.91 -6.28 9.12
CA LEU A 138 0.87 -6.26 8.08
C LEU A 138 0.78 -4.84 7.50
N PRO A 139 0.58 -4.71 6.17
CA PRO A 139 0.27 -3.42 5.59
C PRO A 139 -1.07 -2.90 6.13
N VAL A 140 -1.14 -1.60 6.39
CA VAL A 140 -2.28 -0.90 7.00
C VAL A 140 -3.07 -0.21 5.89
N TYR A 141 -4.39 -0.15 6.00
CA TYR A 141 -5.20 0.60 5.02
C TYR A 141 -4.98 2.10 5.22
N PHE A 142 -5.00 2.85 4.13
CA PHE A 142 -5.06 4.30 4.19
C PHE A 142 -6.53 4.72 4.06
N GLU A 143 -7.02 5.58 4.94
CA GLU A 143 -8.42 6.03 4.92
C GLU A 143 -8.49 7.53 4.65
N LEU A 144 -8.78 7.94 3.41
CA LEU A 144 -9.00 9.36 3.10
C LEU A 144 -10.30 9.89 3.72
N ARG A 145 -11.36 9.06 3.71
CA ARG A 145 -12.59 9.31 4.46
C ARG A 145 -12.43 8.67 5.82
N THR A 146 -12.33 9.47 6.88
CA THR A 146 -12.67 8.98 8.22
C THR A 146 -14.08 8.40 8.13
N SER A 147 -14.20 7.07 8.20
CA SER A 147 -15.48 6.49 8.56
C SER A 147 -15.69 6.85 10.02
N GLY A 148 -16.37 7.98 10.25
CA GLY A 148 -16.77 8.38 11.59
C GLY A 148 -17.73 7.34 12.14
N LEU A 149 -17.20 6.47 12.99
CA LEU A 149 -17.91 5.73 14.03
C LEU A 149 -17.06 5.80 15.30
#